data_AF-A0A0P4UL20-F1
#
_entry.id   AF-A0A0P4UL20-F1
#
_cell.length_a   1.000
_cell.length_b   1.000
_cell.length_c   1.000
_cell.angle_alpha   90.00
_cell.angle_beta   90.00
_cell.angle_gamma   90.00
#
_symmetry.space_group_name_H-M   'P 1'
#
loop_
_entity.id
_entity.type
_entity.pdbx_description
1 polymer ?
#
loop_
_entity_poly.entity_id
_entity_poly.type
_entity_poly.pdbx_seq_one_letter_code
_entity_poly.pdbx_strand_id
1 'polypeptide(L)'
;MFKTFYIKESDRGVLYYRDDFQQILQPGTYRRSWATRWRVVNYDLAQPEAKIPNLEFLLRSHRAELEAHLVVVQTAFNEVALVKAGQQWISVAPNQLKAFWRGFAEVEVHRFNLDQQLELPIALVQQVRGIAIDNLLKIQVSEAEIGLLYVQDNFVRPLESGEYAFWTFNRKIQVRSLSKIVPNPQFPLVDVLIDQHPDFVTTYCELVQLSSNQTAIVRYQSKAIELVPPSSRKLFWKGVEIEIVDIEAEPKLPVRLVKELVTGSIEVSMLSHESLHTLEVPAQHIGLLYLDSVLQEPLTAGTHTWWKFGRSIKTESLDLRLQSIEVSGQEILTKDKVPLRLNLTAGYRFADPIRAKTTLVDISGFLYKELQFGLRSAVGTRSLDQLLEDKSAIDTTISDYIRAKVVDYGIEVESIGVKDIILPGEIKAILGKVVEAEKAAQANVVRRREETAATRSMLNTAKVMEDNPVALRLKELEVLERIAEKIEHINVNGGLESILTELIRIKGQPN
;
A
#
# COMPACT_ATOMS: atom_id res chain seq x y z
N MET A 1 95.59 -5.00 20.53
CA MET A 1 94.27 -5.14 21.19
C MET A 1 93.29 -5.66 20.16
N PHE A 2 92.43 -6.64 20.50
CA PHE A 2 91.49 -7.25 19.54
C PHE A 2 90.06 -6.83 19.89
N LYS A 3 89.21 -6.61 18.89
CA LYS A 3 87.76 -6.42 19.09
C LYS A 3 87.09 -7.79 18.95
N THR A 4 86.29 -8.15 19.94
CA THR A 4 85.57 -9.43 19.98
C THR A 4 84.11 -9.20 19.58
N PHE A 5 83.61 -9.99 18.64
CA PHE A 5 82.22 -10.01 18.22
C PHE A 5 81.61 -11.36 18.62
N TYR A 6 80.45 -11.32 19.25
CA TYR A 6 79.71 -12.51 19.66
C TYR A 6 78.42 -12.63 18.84
N ILE A 7 78.21 -13.81 18.26
CA ILE A 7 77.02 -14.14 17.48
C ILE A 7 76.32 -15.29 18.19
N LYS A 8 75.05 -15.07 18.55
CA LYS A 8 74.22 -16.07 19.22
C LYS A 8 73.93 -17.24 18.29
N GLU A 9 73.55 -18.39 18.86
CA GLU A 9 73.12 -19.56 18.09
C GLU A 9 71.92 -19.27 17.18
N SER A 10 71.01 -18.41 17.63
CA SER A 10 69.83 -17.93 16.90
C SER A 10 70.13 -16.87 15.85
N ASP A 11 71.37 -16.40 15.71
CA ASP A 11 71.70 -15.24 14.88
C ASP A 11 72.66 -15.61 13.74
N ARG A 12 72.71 -14.74 12.74
CA ARG A 12 73.80 -14.67 11.76
C ARG A 12 74.41 -13.28 11.78
N GLY A 13 75.74 -13.20 11.83
CA GLY A 13 76.45 -11.93 11.77
C GLY A 13 76.89 -11.63 10.35
N VAL A 14 76.54 -10.48 9.79
CA VAL A 14 77.14 -10.01 8.53
C VAL A 14 78.33 -9.11 8.86
N LEU A 15 79.53 -9.53 8.46
CA LEU A 15 80.79 -8.82 8.72
C LEU A 15 81.12 -7.85 7.59
N TYR A 16 81.39 -6.60 7.98
CA TYR A 16 81.84 -5.53 7.10
C TYR A 16 83.22 -5.02 7.52
N TYR A 17 84.05 -4.67 6.55
CA TYR A 17 85.30 -3.94 6.73
C TYR A 17 85.29 -2.67 5.89
N ARG A 18 85.39 -1.50 6.53
CA ARG A 18 85.24 -0.19 5.85
C ARG A 18 83.93 -0.09 5.06
N ASP A 19 82.86 -0.68 5.60
CA ASP A 19 81.53 -0.80 4.97
C ASP A 19 81.45 -1.70 3.72
N ASP A 20 82.55 -2.34 3.32
CA ASP A 20 82.54 -3.41 2.34
C ASP A 20 82.21 -4.75 2.99
N PHE A 21 81.29 -5.50 2.39
CA PHE A 21 80.95 -6.85 2.83
C PHE A 21 82.18 -7.76 2.78
N GLN A 22 82.35 -8.59 3.82
CA GLN A 22 83.45 -9.53 3.91
C GLN A 22 82.97 -10.97 3.97
N GLN A 23 82.07 -11.28 4.91
CA GLN A 23 81.60 -12.65 5.12
C GLN A 23 80.33 -12.71 5.98
N ILE A 24 79.51 -13.76 5.78
CA ILE A 24 78.47 -14.16 6.74
C ILE A 24 79.09 -15.09 7.78
N LEU A 25 79.00 -14.68 9.04
CA LEU A 25 79.52 -15.38 10.20
C LEU A 25 78.45 -16.29 10.83
N GLN A 26 78.87 -17.52 11.13
CA GLN A 26 78.10 -18.51 11.88
C GLN A 26 78.10 -18.19 13.39
N PRO A 27 77.33 -18.91 14.23
CA PRO A 27 77.37 -18.71 15.67
C PRO A 27 78.76 -18.96 16.23
N GLY A 28 79.19 -18.10 17.15
CA GLY A 28 80.52 -18.19 17.74
C GLY A 28 81.12 -16.85 18.14
N THR A 29 82.34 -16.92 18.67
CA THR A 29 83.10 -15.76 19.12
C THR A 29 84.24 -15.47 18.14
N TYR A 30 84.18 -14.32 17.47
CA TYR A 30 85.15 -13.91 16.47
C TYR A 30 86.02 -12.77 17.01
N ARG A 31 87.35 -12.92 16.92
CA ARG A 31 88.32 -11.87 17.28
C ARG A 31 88.92 -11.26 16.02
N ARG A 32 88.86 -9.94 15.89
CA ARG A 32 89.44 -9.18 14.77
C ARG A 32 90.38 -8.08 15.28
N SER A 33 91.37 -7.72 14.48
CA SER A 33 92.39 -6.74 14.86
C SER A 33 91.78 -5.35 15.09
N TRP A 34 92.42 -4.54 15.95
CA TRP A 34 92.01 -3.15 16.23
C TRP A 34 92.19 -2.27 14.98
N ALA A 35 91.16 -2.24 14.16
CA ALA A 35 90.85 -1.13 13.30
C ALA A 35 89.39 -0.80 13.56
N THR A 36 89.08 0.47 13.82
CA THR A 36 87.72 1.05 13.98
C THR A 36 86.81 0.85 12.76
N ARG A 37 87.24 0.02 11.80
CA ARG A 37 86.68 -0.23 10.48
C ARG A 37 85.91 -1.55 10.39
N TRP A 38 86.00 -2.43 11.39
CA TRP A 38 85.22 -3.68 11.43
C TRP A 38 83.87 -3.45 12.10
N ARG A 39 82.80 -3.83 11.39
CA ARG A 39 81.40 -3.74 11.85
C ARG A 39 80.72 -5.08 11.62
N VAL A 40 79.96 -5.56 12.62
CA VAL A 40 79.11 -6.75 12.48
C VAL A 40 77.68 -6.33 12.72
N VAL A 41 76.78 -6.73 11.82
CA VAL A 41 75.33 -6.57 11.99
C VAL A 41 74.75 -7.95 12.24
N ASN A 42 74.11 -8.13 13.39
CA ASN A 42 73.47 -9.39 13.75
C ASN A 42 72.04 -9.41 13.22
N TYR A 43 71.67 -10.51 12.60
CA TYR A 43 70.32 -10.78 12.13
C TYR A 43 69.75 -11.97 12.90
N ASP A 44 68.56 -11.77 13.46
CA ASP A 44 67.81 -12.81 14.15
C ASP A 44 67.21 -13.79 13.13
N LEU A 45 67.54 -15.08 13.24
CA LEU A 45 67.02 -16.13 12.36
C LEU A 45 65.56 -16.46 12.60
N ALA A 46 64.97 -16.02 13.73
CA ALA A 46 63.53 -16.11 13.95
C ALA A 46 62.75 -15.23 12.96
N GLN A 47 63.40 -14.22 12.35
CA GLN A 47 62.86 -13.51 11.19
C GLN A 47 63.37 -14.17 9.91
N PRO A 48 62.51 -14.82 9.12
CA PRO A 48 62.97 -15.61 7.97
C PRO A 48 63.52 -14.75 6.83
N GLU A 49 63.05 -13.50 6.67
CA GLU A 49 63.53 -12.57 5.65
C GLU A 49 64.84 -11.89 6.09
N ALA A 50 65.90 -12.10 5.30
CA ALA A 50 67.20 -11.48 5.48
C ALA A 50 67.21 -10.05 4.90
N LYS A 51 66.88 -9.06 5.73
CA LYS A 51 66.87 -7.64 5.35
C LYS A 51 68.29 -7.04 5.32
N ILE A 52 69.12 -7.52 4.39
CA ILE A 52 70.50 -7.05 4.21
C ILE A 52 70.52 -5.80 3.30
N PRO A 53 71.08 -4.66 3.77
CA PRO A 53 71.23 -3.46 2.95
C PRO A 53 72.07 -3.73 1.70
N ASN A 54 71.72 -3.11 0.57
CA ASN A 54 72.44 -3.21 -0.70
C ASN A 54 72.65 -4.65 -1.21
N LEU A 55 71.75 -5.58 -0.85
CA LEU A 55 71.82 -6.99 -1.23
C LEU A 55 72.05 -7.19 -2.73
N GLU A 56 71.43 -6.39 -3.59
CA GLU A 56 71.61 -6.49 -5.05
C GLU A 56 73.08 -6.29 -5.47
N PHE A 57 73.75 -5.29 -4.90
CA PHE A 57 75.17 -5.03 -5.17
C PHE A 57 76.04 -6.16 -4.61
N LEU A 58 75.72 -6.65 -3.41
CA LEU A 58 76.46 -7.74 -2.78
C LEU A 58 76.34 -9.05 -3.57
N LEU A 59 75.18 -9.33 -4.17
CA LEU A 59 74.99 -10.51 -5.02
C LEU A 59 75.79 -10.44 -6.33
N ARG A 60 76.14 -9.25 -6.83
CA ARG A 60 76.99 -9.14 -8.03
C ARG A 60 78.44 -9.53 -7.75
N SER A 61 78.94 -9.20 -6.56
CA SER A 61 80.35 -9.37 -6.19
C SER A 61 80.62 -10.63 -5.35
N HIS A 62 79.65 -11.06 -4.53
CA HIS A 62 79.81 -12.12 -3.51
C HIS A 62 78.71 -13.21 -3.59
N ARG A 63 78.21 -13.49 -4.79
CA ARG A 63 77.07 -14.40 -5.01
C ARG A 63 77.20 -15.76 -4.32
N ALA A 64 78.33 -16.45 -4.54
CA ALA A 64 78.55 -17.80 -4.04
C ALA A 64 78.53 -17.88 -2.51
N GLU A 65 79.05 -16.86 -1.84
CA GLU A 65 79.08 -16.78 -0.38
C GLU A 65 77.70 -16.47 0.20
N LEU A 66 76.94 -15.58 -0.45
CA LEU A 66 75.57 -15.26 -0.02
C LEU A 66 74.61 -16.43 -0.24
N GLU A 67 74.64 -17.07 -1.41
CA GLU A 67 73.76 -18.21 -1.75
C GLU A 67 74.06 -19.47 -0.93
N ALA A 68 75.25 -19.56 -0.29
CA ALA A 68 75.54 -20.61 0.68
C ALA A 68 74.68 -20.51 1.95
N HIS A 69 74.34 -19.27 2.34
CA HIS A 69 73.61 -18.97 3.58
C HIS A 69 72.21 -18.41 3.36
N LEU A 70 71.86 -18.04 2.13
CA LEU A 70 70.60 -17.40 1.77
C LEU A 70 69.94 -18.14 0.60
N VAL A 71 68.62 -18.21 0.65
CA VAL A 71 67.77 -18.49 -0.51
C VAL A 71 67.36 -17.15 -1.10
N VAL A 72 67.91 -16.82 -2.27
CA VAL A 72 67.63 -15.56 -2.95
C VAL A 72 66.48 -15.76 -3.93
N VAL A 73 65.44 -14.95 -3.78
CA VAL A 73 64.27 -14.93 -4.64
C VAL A 73 64.25 -13.61 -5.39
N GLN A 74 64.61 -13.67 -6.66
CA GLN A 74 64.49 -12.58 -7.62
C GLN A 74 63.35 -12.90 -8.58
N THR A 75 62.37 -12.00 -8.62
CA THR A 75 61.20 -12.10 -9.50
C THR A 75 61.34 -11.17 -10.70
N ALA A 76 60.91 -11.62 -11.87
CA ALA A 76 60.79 -10.79 -13.07
C ALA A 76 59.57 -9.82 -13.00
N PHE A 77 59.37 -9.03 -14.07
CA PHE A 77 58.30 -8.04 -14.15
C PHE A 77 56.88 -8.60 -14.09
N ASN A 78 56.67 -9.82 -14.62
CA ASN A 78 55.39 -10.53 -14.61
C ASN A 78 55.44 -11.79 -13.75
N GLU A 79 56.42 -11.90 -12.85
CA GLU A 79 56.58 -13.05 -11.98
C GLU A 79 56.32 -12.64 -10.53
N VAL A 80 55.65 -13.51 -9.78
CA VAL A 80 55.51 -13.39 -8.33
C VAL A 80 55.99 -14.68 -7.69
N ALA A 81 56.45 -14.57 -6.45
CA ALA A 81 56.80 -15.76 -5.68
C ALA A 81 56.05 -15.82 -4.35
N LEU A 82 55.61 -17.01 -3.99
CA LEU A 82 55.11 -17.33 -2.67
C LEU A 82 56.14 -18.19 -1.96
N VAL A 83 56.72 -17.64 -0.90
CA VAL A 83 57.79 -18.27 -0.12
C VAL A 83 57.22 -18.76 1.20
N LYS A 84 57.39 -20.04 1.47
CA LYS A 84 57.10 -20.65 2.76
C LYS A 84 58.42 -20.80 3.51
N ALA A 85 58.57 -20.06 4.60
CA ALA A 85 59.74 -20.14 5.47
C ALA A 85 59.29 -20.64 6.84
N GLY A 86 59.43 -21.95 7.08
CA GLY A 86 58.87 -22.61 8.24
C GLY A 86 57.34 -22.52 8.28
N GLN A 87 56.80 -21.77 9.26
CA GLN A 87 55.35 -21.54 9.40
C GLN A 87 54.88 -20.22 8.76
N GLN A 88 55.80 -19.38 8.28
CA GLN A 88 55.46 -18.08 7.70
C GLN A 88 55.36 -18.15 6.18
N TRP A 89 54.34 -17.48 5.64
CA TRP A 89 54.13 -17.33 4.21
C TRP A 89 54.36 -15.87 3.80
N ILE A 90 55.22 -15.68 2.81
CA ILE A 90 55.65 -14.35 2.37
C ILE A 90 55.49 -14.27 0.85
N SER A 91 54.72 -13.31 0.38
CA SER A 91 54.65 -12.96 -1.04
C SER A 91 55.81 -12.04 -1.44
N VAL A 92 56.40 -12.31 -2.60
CA VAL A 92 57.40 -11.48 -3.27
C VAL A 92 56.73 -10.88 -4.50
N ALA A 93 56.58 -9.56 -4.53
CA ALA A 93 55.93 -8.86 -5.63
C ALA A 93 56.82 -8.83 -6.88
N PRO A 94 56.29 -8.50 -8.06
CA PRO A 94 57.09 -8.44 -9.27
C PRO A 94 58.22 -7.41 -9.19
N ASN A 95 59.33 -7.67 -9.88
CA ASN A 95 60.57 -6.89 -9.84
C ASN A 95 61.15 -6.70 -8.43
N GLN A 96 60.92 -7.64 -7.52
CA GLN A 96 61.52 -7.61 -6.20
C GLN A 96 62.62 -8.65 -6.05
N LEU A 97 63.61 -8.25 -5.26
CA LEU A 97 64.69 -9.11 -4.78
C LEU A 97 64.52 -9.24 -3.26
N LYS A 98 64.30 -10.47 -2.79
CA LYS A 98 64.28 -10.81 -1.37
C LYS A 98 65.24 -11.97 -1.10
N ALA A 99 65.80 -12.01 0.11
CA ALA A 99 66.63 -13.12 0.57
C ALA A 99 66.05 -13.70 1.85
N PHE A 100 66.19 -15.01 2.01
CA PHE A 100 65.71 -15.75 3.17
C PHE A 100 66.83 -16.59 3.77
N TRP A 101 66.93 -16.67 5.09
CA TRP A 101 68.02 -17.41 5.74
C TRP A 101 67.90 -18.92 5.53
N ARG A 102 69.00 -19.57 5.14
CA ARG A 102 69.08 -21.03 4.98
C ARG A 102 69.47 -21.70 6.30
N GLY A 103 68.80 -22.80 6.64
CA GLY A 103 69.21 -23.75 7.69
C GLY A 103 68.57 -23.57 9.08
N PHE A 104 67.77 -22.52 9.30
CA PHE A 104 66.95 -22.41 10.53
C PHE A 104 65.54 -22.97 10.32
N ALA A 105 64.92 -22.62 9.19
CA ALA A 105 63.68 -23.20 8.71
C ALA A 105 63.84 -23.63 7.25
N GLU A 106 63.07 -24.62 6.82
CA GLU A 106 62.99 -24.99 5.41
C GLU A 106 62.31 -23.85 4.64
N VAL A 107 62.93 -23.44 3.53
CA VAL A 107 62.46 -22.35 2.67
C VAL A 107 62.07 -22.94 1.32
N GLU A 108 60.76 -23.04 1.10
CA GLU A 108 60.18 -23.45 -0.18
C GLU A 108 59.77 -22.21 -0.98
N VAL A 109 60.11 -22.17 -2.26
CA VAL A 109 59.82 -21.03 -3.15
C VAL A 109 58.95 -21.49 -4.30
N HIS A 110 57.73 -20.97 -4.36
CA HIS A 110 56.78 -21.23 -5.47
C HIS A 110 56.72 -19.99 -6.35
N ARG A 111 57.05 -20.11 -7.64
CA ARG A 111 57.06 -19.00 -8.60
C ARG A 111 55.86 -19.10 -9.55
N PHE A 112 55.24 -17.97 -9.86
CA PHE A 112 54.07 -17.87 -10.73
C PHE A 112 54.25 -16.76 -11.75
N ASN A 113 53.90 -17.03 -13.00
CA ASN A 113 53.82 -16.02 -14.04
C ASN A 113 52.39 -15.43 -14.09
N LEU A 114 52.25 -14.14 -13.81
CA LEU A 114 50.97 -13.43 -13.72
C LEU A 114 50.22 -13.32 -15.06
N ASP A 115 50.90 -13.47 -16.19
CA ASP A 115 50.26 -13.44 -17.51
C ASP A 115 49.64 -14.80 -17.87
N GLN A 116 50.19 -15.89 -17.32
CA GLN A 116 49.71 -17.24 -17.58
C GLN A 116 48.76 -17.73 -16.48
N GLN A 117 49.04 -17.39 -15.23
CA GLN A 117 48.36 -17.94 -14.07
C GLN A 117 48.20 -16.90 -12.96
N LEU A 118 47.03 -16.27 -12.96
CA LEU A 118 46.61 -15.30 -11.93
C LEU A 118 46.14 -15.99 -10.63
N GLU A 119 45.69 -17.24 -10.75
CA GLU A 119 45.09 -18.04 -9.68
C GLU A 119 46.09 -19.00 -9.05
N LEU A 120 46.12 -19.01 -7.73
CA LEU A 120 46.97 -19.91 -6.96
C LEU A 120 46.45 -21.36 -7.06
N PRO A 121 47.31 -22.36 -7.30
CA PRO A 121 46.91 -23.76 -7.28
C PRO A 121 46.19 -24.16 -5.99
N ILE A 122 45.13 -24.96 -6.10
CA ILE A 122 44.28 -25.35 -4.96
C ILE A 122 45.06 -25.95 -3.78
N ALA A 123 46.10 -26.74 -4.06
CA ALA A 123 46.96 -27.33 -3.03
C ALA A 123 47.66 -26.27 -2.15
N LEU A 124 48.03 -25.14 -2.73
CA LEU A 124 48.62 -24.02 -2.01
C LEU A 124 47.56 -23.16 -1.32
N VAL A 125 46.39 -22.96 -1.96
CA VAL A 125 45.24 -22.27 -1.34
C VAL A 125 44.87 -22.91 0.00
N GLN A 126 44.82 -24.24 0.04
CA GLN A 126 44.54 -25.01 1.26
C GLN A 126 45.61 -24.81 2.34
N GLN A 127 46.89 -24.72 1.97
CA GLN A 127 47.99 -24.50 2.92
C GLN A 127 48.02 -23.08 3.50
N VAL A 128 47.54 -22.08 2.74
CA VAL A 128 47.48 -20.68 3.18
C VAL A 128 46.12 -20.26 3.74
N ARG A 129 45.24 -21.24 3.98
CA ARG A 129 43.92 -21.01 4.57
C ARG A 129 44.07 -20.34 5.93
N GLY A 130 43.32 -19.24 6.15
CA GLY A 130 43.41 -18.45 7.39
C GLY A 130 44.66 -17.56 7.54
N ILE A 131 45.65 -17.64 6.64
CA ILE A 131 46.89 -16.85 6.71
C ILE A 131 46.78 -15.60 5.85
N ALA A 132 46.90 -14.41 6.42
CA ALA A 132 46.92 -13.17 5.64
C ALA A 132 48.22 -13.08 4.82
N ILE A 133 48.08 -12.93 3.51
CA ILE A 133 49.20 -12.77 2.58
C ILE A 133 48.94 -11.50 1.78
N ASP A 134 49.95 -10.64 1.68
CA ASP A 134 49.84 -9.38 0.97
C ASP A 134 49.55 -9.60 -0.52
N ASN A 135 48.64 -8.79 -1.08
CA ASN A 135 48.26 -8.81 -2.49
C ASN A 135 47.71 -10.16 -2.99
N LEU A 136 47.13 -10.95 -2.08
CA LEU A 136 46.44 -12.19 -2.39
C LEU A 136 44.98 -12.11 -1.94
N LEU A 137 44.06 -12.04 -2.90
CA LEU A 137 42.62 -12.06 -2.64
C LEU A 137 42.16 -13.50 -2.50
N LYS A 138 41.77 -13.89 -1.28
CA LYS A 138 41.21 -15.23 -0.99
C LYS A 138 39.70 -15.16 -0.94
N ILE A 139 39.03 -16.06 -1.64
CA ILE A 139 37.58 -16.12 -1.75
C ILE A 139 37.13 -17.56 -1.54
N GLN A 140 36.05 -17.70 -0.78
CA GLN A 140 35.34 -18.96 -0.62
C GLN A 140 33.98 -18.83 -1.29
N VAL A 141 33.68 -19.72 -2.23
CA VAL A 141 32.37 -19.81 -2.89
C VAL A 141 31.65 -21.00 -2.30
N SER A 142 30.47 -20.77 -1.73
CA SER A 142 29.63 -21.82 -1.15
C SER A 142 28.90 -22.63 -2.25
N GLU A 143 28.41 -23.82 -1.92
CA GLU A 143 27.61 -24.64 -2.85
C GLU A 143 26.31 -23.96 -3.30
N ALA A 144 25.78 -23.09 -2.43
CA ALA A 144 24.57 -22.30 -2.67
C ALA A 144 24.82 -21.05 -3.55
N GLU A 145 26.06 -20.82 -3.99
CA GLU A 145 26.45 -19.62 -4.71
C GLU A 145 27.31 -19.94 -5.94
N ILE A 146 27.41 -18.95 -6.82
CA ILE A 146 28.38 -18.93 -7.91
C ILE A 146 29.14 -17.61 -7.84
N GLY A 147 30.46 -17.67 -7.88
CA GLY A 147 31.30 -16.48 -7.91
C GLY A 147 31.49 -16.03 -9.35
N LEU A 148 31.27 -14.76 -9.66
CA LEU A 148 31.59 -14.20 -10.97
C LEU A 148 32.93 -13.47 -10.88
N LEU A 149 33.96 -13.98 -11.55
CA LEU A 149 35.31 -13.39 -11.54
C LEU A 149 35.41 -12.25 -12.55
N TYR A 150 35.82 -11.09 -12.05
CA TYR A 150 36.12 -9.89 -12.82
C TYR A 150 37.60 -9.53 -12.70
N VAL A 151 38.26 -9.30 -13.83
CA VAL A 151 39.63 -8.79 -13.90
C VAL A 151 39.60 -7.48 -14.67
N GLN A 152 40.07 -6.41 -14.05
CA GLN A 152 39.97 -5.05 -14.59
C GLN A 152 38.54 -4.70 -15.02
N ASP A 153 37.57 -5.05 -14.18
CA ASP A 153 36.13 -4.84 -14.41
C ASP A 153 35.51 -5.60 -15.60
N ASN A 154 36.27 -6.46 -16.28
CA ASN A 154 35.77 -7.36 -17.32
C ASN A 154 35.45 -8.73 -16.74
N PHE A 155 34.30 -9.30 -17.10
CA PHE A 155 33.96 -10.67 -16.71
C PHE A 155 34.92 -11.66 -17.39
N VAL A 156 35.46 -12.60 -16.62
CA VAL A 156 36.40 -13.62 -17.11
C VAL A 156 35.74 -14.99 -17.14
N ARG A 157 35.25 -15.46 -15.99
CA ARG A 157 34.62 -16.78 -15.85
C ARG A 157 33.79 -16.89 -14.56
N PRO A 158 32.82 -17.83 -14.51
CA PRO A 158 32.23 -18.23 -13.25
C PRO A 158 33.21 -19.10 -12.42
N LEU A 159 33.03 -19.04 -11.11
CA LEU A 159 33.71 -19.82 -10.08
C LEU A 159 32.66 -20.70 -9.42
N GLU A 160 32.83 -22.01 -9.55
CA GLU A 160 32.01 -22.99 -8.83
C GLU A 160 32.39 -23.05 -7.35
N SER A 161 31.63 -23.79 -6.56
CA SER A 161 31.88 -23.98 -5.13
C SER A 161 33.32 -24.45 -4.86
N GLY A 162 34.02 -23.74 -3.99
CA GLY A 162 35.43 -24.00 -3.72
C GLY A 162 36.16 -22.82 -3.09
N GLU A 163 37.45 -23.03 -2.85
CA GLU A 163 38.34 -21.98 -2.34
C GLU A 163 39.29 -21.54 -3.44
N TYR A 164 39.38 -20.24 -3.63
CA TYR A 164 40.19 -19.62 -4.65
C TYR A 164 41.09 -18.56 -4.03
N ALA A 165 42.27 -18.37 -4.60
CA ALA A 165 43.12 -17.24 -4.27
C ALA A 165 43.69 -16.64 -5.55
N PHE A 166 43.61 -15.32 -5.68
CA PHE A 166 44.07 -14.60 -6.87
C PHE A 166 45.06 -13.51 -6.52
N TRP A 167 46.09 -13.37 -7.35
CA TRP A 167 47.11 -12.33 -7.18
C TRP A 167 46.60 -10.95 -7.62
N THR A 168 46.59 -9.97 -6.72
CA THR A 168 46.08 -8.61 -7.00
C THR A 168 47.16 -7.61 -7.41
N PHE A 169 48.33 -8.10 -7.83
CA PHE A 169 49.43 -7.24 -8.28
C PHE A 169 49.10 -6.59 -9.63
N ASN A 170 49.15 -5.25 -9.70
CA ASN A 170 48.97 -4.45 -10.92
C ASN A 170 47.63 -4.68 -11.66
N ARG A 171 46.69 -5.44 -11.08
CA ARG A 171 45.38 -5.77 -11.65
C ARG A 171 44.34 -5.74 -10.56
N LYS A 172 43.21 -5.11 -10.87
CA LYS A 172 42.02 -5.11 -10.01
C LYS A 172 41.30 -6.43 -10.20
N ILE A 173 41.16 -7.21 -9.13
CA ILE A 173 40.40 -8.46 -9.12
C ILE A 173 39.19 -8.28 -8.22
N GLN A 174 38.02 -8.66 -8.73
CA GLN A 174 36.79 -8.68 -7.96
C GLN A 174 36.07 -9.99 -8.21
N VAL A 175 35.45 -10.53 -7.17
CA VAL A 175 34.52 -11.64 -7.31
C VAL A 175 33.19 -11.23 -6.71
N ARG A 176 32.12 -11.36 -7.51
CA ARG A 176 30.74 -11.10 -7.08
C ARG A 176 30.03 -12.42 -6.89
N SER A 177 29.65 -12.74 -5.67
CA SER A 177 28.87 -13.94 -5.38
C SER A 177 27.40 -13.71 -5.68
N LEU A 178 26.81 -14.62 -6.45
CA LEU A 178 25.37 -14.68 -6.69
C LEU A 178 24.80 -15.95 -6.06
N SER A 179 23.67 -15.83 -5.37
CA SER A 179 22.97 -16.99 -4.83
C SER A 179 22.33 -17.81 -5.95
N LYS A 180 22.55 -19.13 -5.95
CA LYS A 180 21.87 -20.12 -6.81
C LYS A 180 20.46 -20.44 -6.31
N ILE A 181 20.16 -20.13 -5.04
CA ILE A 181 18.86 -20.43 -4.41
C ILE A 181 17.78 -19.46 -4.90
N VAL A 182 18.14 -18.18 -5.08
CA VAL A 182 17.23 -17.14 -5.57
C VAL A 182 17.15 -17.26 -7.09
N PRO A 183 15.99 -17.61 -7.69
CA PRO A 183 15.91 -17.88 -9.14
C PRO A 183 16.20 -16.67 -10.03
N ASN A 184 16.05 -15.46 -9.48
CA ASN A 184 16.32 -14.18 -10.14
C ASN A 184 17.30 -13.34 -9.30
N PRO A 185 18.60 -13.66 -9.31
CA PRO A 185 19.58 -12.81 -8.65
C PRO A 185 19.80 -11.54 -9.47
N GLN A 186 20.28 -10.48 -8.82
CA GLN A 186 20.66 -9.26 -9.54
C GLN A 186 21.98 -9.47 -10.28
N PHE A 187 21.90 -9.88 -11.55
CA PHE A 187 23.08 -10.06 -12.40
C PHE A 187 23.80 -8.73 -12.67
N PRO A 188 25.11 -8.65 -12.40
CA PRO A 188 25.92 -7.48 -12.77
C PRO A 188 26.19 -7.43 -14.28
N LEU A 189 26.12 -6.24 -14.88
CA LEU A 189 26.47 -6.00 -16.29
C LEU A 189 25.76 -6.96 -17.26
N VAL A 190 24.44 -7.09 -17.12
CA VAL A 190 23.59 -8.03 -17.87
C VAL A 190 23.85 -8.02 -19.38
N ASP A 191 23.87 -6.84 -20.01
CA ASP A 191 24.11 -6.72 -21.45
C ASP A 191 25.49 -7.25 -21.86
N VAL A 192 26.53 -7.02 -21.04
CA VAL A 192 27.88 -7.55 -21.30
C VAL A 192 27.88 -9.07 -21.22
N LEU A 193 27.20 -9.65 -20.22
CA LEU A 193 27.08 -11.11 -20.08
C LEU A 193 26.34 -11.72 -21.28
N ILE A 194 25.27 -11.08 -21.76
CA ILE A 194 24.50 -11.57 -22.90
C ILE A 194 25.31 -11.47 -24.20
N ASP A 195 25.89 -10.31 -24.47
CA ASP A 195 26.48 -10.01 -25.78
C ASP A 195 27.91 -10.55 -25.93
N GLN A 196 28.70 -10.57 -24.84
CA GLN A 196 30.11 -10.98 -24.88
C GLN A 196 30.37 -12.38 -24.32
N HIS A 197 29.46 -12.94 -23.52
CA HIS A 197 29.64 -14.24 -22.86
C HIS A 197 28.41 -15.17 -23.02
N PRO A 198 27.99 -15.48 -24.26
CA PRO A 198 26.81 -16.30 -24.52
C PRO A 198 26.94 -17.72 -23.95
N ASP A 199 28.16 -18.24 -23.79
CA ASP A 199 28.43 -19.55 -23.20
C ASP A 199 28.01 -19.60 -21.72
N PHE A 200 28.26 -18.52 -20.97
CA PHE A 200 27.82 -18.41 -19.57
C PHE A 200 26.29 -18.39 -19.50
N VAL A 201 25.65 -17.58 -20.34
CA VAL A 201 24.18 -17.48 -20.38
C VAL A 201 23.57 -18.83 -20.74
N THR A 202 24.06 -19.49 -21.78
CA THR A 202 23.50 -20.77 -22.24
C THR A 202 23.65 -21.88 -21.20
N THR A 203 24.75 -21.87 -20.45
CA THR A 203 25.05 -22.89 -19.45
C THR A 203 24.25 -22.69 -18.15
N TYR A 204 24.19 -21.45 -17.64
CA TYR A 204 23.68 -21.19 -16.29
C TYR A 204 22.32 -20.48 -16.27
N CYS A 205 21.95 -19.76 -17.33
CA CYS A 205 20.83 -18.84 -17.30
C CYS A 205 19.75 -19.15 -18.36
N GLU A 206 18.53 -18.65 -18.11
CA GLU A 206 17.52 -18.43 -19.14
C GLU A 206 17.46 -16.94 -19.47
N LEU A 207 17.48 -16.62 -20.77
CA LEU A 207 17.37 -15.24 -21.25
C LEU A 207 15.92 -14.92 -21.60
N VAL A 208 15.37 -13.91 -20.95
CA VAL A 208 14.10 -13.28 -21.32
C VAL A 208 14.42 -12.00 -22.10
N GLN A 209 14.11 -12.00 -23.39
CA GLN A 209 14.24 -10.84 -24.26
C GLN A 209 12.88 -10.53 -24.89
N LEU A 210 12.33 -9.36 -24.55
CA LEU A 210 10.98 -8.96 -24.94
C LEU A 210 11.00 -7.80 -25.92
N SER A 211 10.02 -7.80 -26.83
CA SER A 211 9.72 -6.64 -27.66
C SER A 211 8.89 -5.60 -26.89
N SER A 212 8.53 -4.49 -27.55
CA SER A 212 7.77 -3.39 -26.93
C SER A 212 6.35 -3.76 -26.51
N ASN A 213 5.79 -4.84 -27.08
CA ASN A 213 4.40 -5.23 -26.88
C ASN A 213 4.28 -6.56 -26.13
N GLN A 214 5.39 -7.10 -25.65
CA GLN A 214 5.43 -8.38 -24.95
C GLN A 214 5.80 -8.17 -23.48
N THR A 215 5.10 -8.87 -22.60
CA THR A 215 5.49 -9.05 -21.19
C THR A 215 5.80 -10.51 -20.97
N ALA A 216 6.60 -10.84 -19.96
CA ALA A 216 6.79 -12.22 -19.55
C ALA A 216 6.40 -12.45 -18.11
N ILE A 217 5.77 -13.58 -17.85
CA ILE A 217 5.52 -14.10 -16.52
C ILE A 217 6.56 -15.19 -16.28
N VAL A 218 7.46 -14.94 -15.34
CA VAL A 218 8.50 -15.92 -14.97
C VAL A 218 8.06 -16.64 -13.72
N ARG A 219 8.11 -17.96 -13.76
CA ARG A 219 7.71 -18.84 -12.66
C ARG A 219 8.85 -19.73 -12.23
N TYR A 220 8.86 -20.04 -10.95
CA TYR A 220 9.72 -21.07 -10.38
C TYR A 220 8.87 -21.98 -9.50
N GLN A 221 8.92 -23.28 -9.74
CA GLN A 221 8.08 -24.27 -9.06
C GLN A 221 6.57 -23.94 -9.16
N SER A 222 6.12 -23.57 -10.36
CA SER A 222 4.73 -23.18 -10.67
C SER A 222 4.21 -21.94 -9.93
N LYS A 223 5.09 -21.18 -9.26
CA LYS A 223 4.76 -19.90 -8.62
C LYS A 223 5.38 -18.76 -9.40
N ALA A 224 4.60 -17.73 -9.72
CA ALA A 224 5.13 -16.50 -10.33
C ALA A 224 6.14 -15.83 -9.40
N ILE A 225 7.32 -15.51 -9.95
CA ILE A 225 8.42 -14.86 -9.23
C ILE A 225 8.78 -13.50 -9.80
N GLU A 226 8.42 -13.23 -11.07
CA GLU A 226 8.62 -11.92 -11.69
C GLU A 226 7.68 -11.70 -12.88
N LEU A 227 7.24 -10.45 -13.05
CA LEU A 227 6.61 -9.94 -14.26
C LEU A 227 7.62 -9.02 -14.96
N VAL A 228 8.11 -9.46 -16.12
CA VAL A 228 9.15 -8.75 -16.85
C VAL A 228 8.47 -7.74 -17.79
N PRO A 229 8.76 -6.42 -17.62
CA PRO A 229 8.10 -5.40 -18.43
C PRO A 229 8.60 -5.43 -19.89
N PRO A 230 7.85 -4.82 -20.83
CA PRO A 230 8.23 -4.80 -22.23
C PRO A 230 9.56 -4.12 -22.51
N SER A 231 10.16 -4.46 -23.64
CA SER A 231 11.50 -3.99 -24.05
C SER A 231 12.63 -4.30 -23.05
N SER A 232 12.43 -5.31 -22.18
CA SER A 232 13.44 -5.71 -21.20
C SER A 232 14.29 -6.88 -21.69
N ARG A 233 15.55 -6.88 -21.27
CA ARG A 233 16.48 -8.03 -21.32
C ARG A 233 16.85 -8.41 -19.90
N LYS A 234 16.43 -9.58 -19.45
CA LYS A 234 16.73 -10.10 -18.11
C LYS A 234 17.23 -11.53 -18.17
N LEU A 235 18.12 -11.85 -17.24
CA LEU A 235 18.65 -13.18 -17.02
C LEU A 235 18.04 -13.77 -15.74
N PHE A 236 17.70 -15.05 -15.81
CA PHE A 236 17.26 -15.85 -14.68
C PHE A 236 18.14 -17.09 -14.60
N TRP A 237 18.22 -17.76 -13.45
CA TRP A 237 18.85 -19.08 -13.42
C TRP A 237 18.05 -20.10 -14.23
N LYS A 238 18.75 -21.11 -14.75
CA LYS A 238 18.14 -22.28 -15.40
C LYS A 238 17.07 -22.93 -14.51
N GLY A 239 15.99 -23.39 -15.13
CA GLY A 239 14.88 -24.07 -14.45
C GLY A 239 13.67 -23.19 -14.11
N VAL A 240 13.67 -21.93 -14.54
CA VAL A 240 12.46 -21.10 -14.53
C VAL A 240 11.58 -21.39 -15.76
N GLU A 241 10.28 -21.28 -15.59
CA GLU A 241 9.31 -21.35 -16.68
C GLU A 241 8.98 -19.92 -17.13
N ILE A 242 9.02 -19.65 -18.43
CA ILE A 242 8.79 -18.32 -19.00
C ILE A 242 7.55 -18.39 -19.90
N GLU A 243 6.50 -17.64 -19.54
CA GLU A 243 5.30 -17.46 -20.37
C GLU A 243 5.32 -16.04 -20.93
N ILE A 244 5.55 -15.90 -22.24
CA ILE A 244 5.51 -14.60 -22.93
C ILE A 244 4.06 -14.32 -23.34
N VAL A 245 3.57 -13.14 -22.99
CA VAL A 245 2.21 -12.67 -23.28
C VAL A 245 2.31 -11.43 -24.16
N ASP A 246 1.57 -11.44 -25.27
CA ASP A 246 1.39 -10.27 -26.13
C ASP A 246 0.31 -9.36 -25.55
N ILE A 247 0.71 -8.16 -25.13
CA ILE A 247 -0.12 -7.20 -24.43
C ILE A 247 -1.08 -6.46 -25.39
N GLU A 248 -0.73 -6.39 -26.68
CA GLU A 248 -1.54 -5.76 -27.71
C GLU A 248 -2.66 -6.69 -28.16
N ALA A 249 -2.35 -7.97 -28.39
CA ALA A 249 -3.34 -8.98 -28.74
C ALA A 249 -4.27 -9.31 -27.56
N GLU A 250 -3.73 -9.41 -26.34
CA GLU A 250 -4.47 -9.80 -25.14
C GLU A 250 -4.33 -8.74 -24.04
N PRO A 251 -5.03 -7.58 -24.17
CA PRO A 251 -4.90 -6.49 -23.22
C PRO A 251 -5.48 -6.83 -21.84
N LYS A 252 -6.49 -7.71 -21.81
CA LYS A 252 -7.21 -8.14 -20.61
C LYS A 252 -6.66 -9.49 -20.15
N LEU A 253 -6.37 -9.61 -18.87
CA LEU A 253 -5.88 -10.86 -18.30
C LEU A 253 -6.98 -11.93 -18.28
N PRO A 254 -6.66 -13.17 -18.69
CA PRO A 254 -7.57 -14.30 -18.54
C PRO A 254 -7.77 -14.64 -17.07
N VAL A 255 -8.92 -15.24 -16.74
CA VAL A 255 -9.33 -15.58 -15.36
C VAL A 255 -8.28 -16.44 -14.64
N ARG A 256 -7.58 -17.32 -15.36
CA ARG A 256 -6.47 -18.13 -14.81
C ARG A 256 -5.37 -17.24 -14.22
N LEU A 257 -4.92 -16.25 -14.98
CA LEU A 257 -3.85 -15.34 -14.58
C LEU A 257 -4.32 -14.35 -13.51
N VAL A 258 -5.58 -13.92 -13.53
CA VAL A 258 -6.13 -13.11 -12.44
C VAL A 258 -6.10 -13.88 -11.12
N LYS A 259 -6.49 -15.17 -11.14
CA LYS A 259 -6.46 -16.01 -9.93
C LYS A 259 -5.05 -16.18 -9.37
N GLU A 260 -4.07 -16.33 -10.26
CA GLU A 260 -2.66 -16.50 -9.91
C GLU A 260 -2.02 -15.20 -9.42
N LEU A 261 -2.17 -14.11 -10.19
CA LEU A 261 -1.43 -12.87 -10.02
C LEU A 261 -2.10 -11.88 -9.07
N VAL A 262 -3.42 -11.92 -8.93
CA VAL A 262 -4.18 -10.97 -8.11
C VAL A 262 -4.65 -11.63 -6.81
N THR A 263 -5.31 -12.79 -6.90
CA THR A 263 -5.85 -13.49 -5.72
C THR A 263 -4.94 -14.59 -5.19
N GLY A 264 -3.72 -14.71 -5.71
CA GLY A 264 -2.75 -15.73 -5.31
C GLY A 264 -2.11 -15.43 -3.95
N SER A 265 -0.88 -15.90 -3.75
CA SER A 265 -0.13 -15.56 -2.53
C SER A 265 0.14 -14.05 -2.46
N ILE A 266 0.19 -13.50 -1.25
CA ILE A 266 0.45 -12.08 -0.99
C ILE A 266 1.71 -11.60 -1.73
N GLU A 267 2.78 -12.39 -1.72
CA GLU A 267 4.04 -12.09 -2.41
C GLU A 267 3.85 -11.85 -3.92
N VAL A 268 3.06 -12.71 -4.57
CA VAL A 268 2.76 -12.60 -6.01
C VAL A 268 1.86 -11.39 -6.29
N SER A 269 0.89 -11.13 -5.42
CA SER A 269 0.00 -9.97 -5.55
C SER A 269 0.75 -8.64 -5.38
N MET A 270 1.70 -8.57 -4.44
CA MET A 270 2.55 -7.38 -4.29
C MET A 270 3.41 -7.14 -5.53
N LEU A 271 3.97 -8.22 -6.09
CA LEU A 271 4.80 -8.15 -7.29
C LEU A 271 4.02 -7.67 -8.52
N SER A 272 2.75 -8.04 -8.62
CA SER A 272 1.91 -7.71 -9.78
C SER A 272 1.26 -6.33 -9.69
N HIS A 273 1.20 -5.72 -8.50
CA HIS A 273 0.48 -4.47 -8.26
C HIS A 273 0.93 -3.31 -9.15
N GLU A 274 2.23 -3.17 -9.42
CA GLU A 274 2.74 -2.09 -10.26
C GLU A 274 2.50 -2.33 -11.75
N SER A 275 2.36 -3.59 -12.15
CA SER A 275 2.26 -4.03 -13.55
C SER A 275 0.82 -4.19 -14.03
N LEU A 276 -0.13 -4.32 -13.10
CA LEU A 276 -1.53 -4.62 -13.39
C LEU A 276 -2.46 -3.49 -12.95
N HIS A 277 -3.47 -3.23 -13.76
CA HIS A 277 -4.61 -2.39 -13.39
C HIS A 277 -5.80 -3.29 -13.12
N THR A 278 -6.35 -3.25 -11.90
CA THR A 278 -7.49 -4.08 -11.50
C THR A 278 -8.68 -3.22 -11.13
N LEU A 279 -9.85 -3.55 -11.67
CA LEU A 279 -11.15 -3.02 -11.29
C LEU A 279 -12.02 -4.17 -10.79
N GLU A 280 -12.47 -4.07 -9.55
CA GLU A 280 -13.56 -4.91 -9.04
C GLU A 280 -14.88 -4.16 -9.28
N VAL A 281 -15.77 -4.78 -10.07
CA VAL A 281 -17.12 -4.26 -10.31
C VAL A 281 -18.08 -5.03 -9.40
N PRO A 282 -18.64 -4.40 -8.36
CA PRO A 282 -19.57 -5.08 -7.47
C PRO A 282 -20.86 -5.52 -8.19
N ALA A 283 -21.64 -6.38 -7.54
CA ALA A 283 -22.98 -6.67 -8.01
C ALA A 283 -23.80 -5.37 -8.13
N GLN A 284 -24.69 -5.31 -9.14
CA GLN A 284 -25.53 -4.14 -9.44
C GLN A 284 -24.76 -2.86 -9.77
N HIS A 285 -23.47 -3.00 -10.11
CA HIS A 285 -22.66 -1.92 -10.67
C HIS A 285 -22.31 -2.24 -12.13
N ILE A 286 -21.93 -1.20 -12.86
CA ILE A 286 -21.31 -1.33 -14.17
C ILE A 286 -19.91 -0.69 -14.12
N GLY A 287 -18.94 -1.36 -14.72
CA GLY A 287 -17.60 -0.79 -14.88
C GLY A 287 -17.47 -0.08 -16.23
N LEU A 288 -16.87 1.10 -16.22
CA LEU A 288 -16.45 1.81 -17.43
C LEU A 288 -14.94 1.75 -17.54
N LEU A 289 -14.45 1.30 -18.69
CA LEU A 289 -13.02 1.23 -19.00
C LEU A 289 -12.69 2.25 -20.09
N TYR A 290 -11.69 3.08 -19.82
CA TYR A 290 -11.10 3.98 -20.79
C TYR A 290 -9.67 3.55 -21.06
N LEU A 291 -9.39 3.19 -22.31
CA LEU A 291 -8.04 2.92 -22.81
C LEU A 291 -7.63 4.09 -23.69
N ASP A 292 -6.55 4.77 -23.33
CA ASP A 292 -6.02 5.95 -24.05
C ASP A 292 -7.09 7.03 -24.29
N SER A 293 -7.95 7.21 -23.27
CA SER A 293 -9.10 8.13 -23.28
C SER A 293 -10.26 7.73 -24.19
N VAL A 294 -10.23 6.53 -24.78
CA VAL A 294 -11.33 5.95 -25.56
C VAL A 294 -12.14 5.00 -24.69
N LEU A 295 -13.44 5.25 -24.58
CA LEU A 295 -14.37 4.38 -23.87
C LEU A 295 -14.47 3.02 -24.58
N GLN A 296 -14.27 1.95 -23.81
CA GLN A 296 -14.43 0.57 -24.25
C GLN A 296 -15.81 0.04 -23.87
N GLU A 297 -16.08 -1.22 -24.22
CA GLU A 297 -17.32 -1.89 -23.83
C GLU A 297 -17.52 -1.89 -22.30
N PRO A 298 -18.77 -1.72 -21.82
CA PRO A 298 -19.07 -1.72 -20.41
C PRO A 298 -18.79 -3.09 -19.78
N LEU A 299 -18.31 -3.06 -18.55
CA LEU A 299 -17.91 -4.23 -17.80
C LEU A 299 -19.04 -4.67 -16.86
N THR A 300 -19.32 -5.96 -16.87
CA THR A 300 -20.25 -6.60 -15.94
C THR A 300 -19.64 -6.74 -14.54
N ALA A 301 -20.46 -7.20 -13.58
CA ALA A 301 -19.96 -7.53 -12.24
C ALA A 301 -18.86 -8.60 -12.29
N GLY A 302 -17.81 -8.41 -11.49
CA GLY A 302 -16.65 -9.30 -11.41
C GLY A 302 -15.33 -8.54 -11.28
N THR A 303 -14.23 -9.29 -11.19
CA THR A 303 -12.87 -8.74 -11.18
C THR A 303 -12.33 -8.71 -12.60
N HIS A 304 -11.93 -7.53 -13.05
CA HIS A 304 -11.36 -7.30 -14.36
C HIS A 304 -9.95 -6.73 -14.19
N THR A 305 -8.97 -7.33 -14.87
CA THR A 305 -7.57 -6.94 -14.76
C THR A 305 -6.95 -6.79 -16.14
N TRP A 306 -6.11 -5.77 -16.31
CA TRP A 306 -5.39 -5.47 -17.54
C TRP A 306 -3.91 -5.21 -17.27
N TRP A 307 -3.09 -5.39 -18.29
CA TRP A 307 -1.70 -4.97 -18.27
C TRP A 307 -1.59 -3.45 -18.32
N LYS A 308 -0.83 -2.83 -17.40
CA LYS A 308 -0.64 -1.37 -17.32
C LYS A 308 0.42 -0.85 -18.32
N PHE A 309 1.19 -1.73 -18.94
CA PHE A 309 2.33 -1.35 -19.78
C PHE A 309 1.92 -0.57 -21.04
N GLY A 310 2.56 0.59 -21.24
CA GLY A 310 2.48 1.35 -22.48
C GLY A 310 1.12 1.98 -22.81
N ARG A 311 0.18 2.05 -21.85
CA ARG A 311 -1.17 2.58 -22.08
C ARG A 311 -1.72 3.33 -20.88
N SER A 312 -2.60 4.30 -21.15
CA SER A 312 -3.33 5.02 -20.11
C SER A 312 -4.64 4.30 -19.82
N ILE A 313 -4.71 3.63 -18.67
CA ILE A 313 -5.94 2.95 -18.22
C ILE A 313 -6.62 3.81 -17.17
N LYS A 314 -7.90 4.13 -17.40
CA LYS A 314 -8.77 4.68 -16.37
C LYS A 314 -10.01 3.81 -16.24
N THR A 315 -10.43 3.58 -15.01
CA THR A 315 -11.62 2.78 -14.73
C THR A 315 -12.50 3.49 -13.73
N GLU A 316 -13.81 3.43 -13.94
CA GLU A 316 -14.81 3.92 -13.01
C GLU A 316 -15.87 2.85 -12.81
N SER A 317 -16.42 2.74 -11.60
CA SER A 317 -17.59 1.89 -11.32
C SER A 317 -18.78 2.78 -10.99
N LEU A 318 -19.91 2.56 -11.65
CA LEU A 318 -21.17 3.24 -11.35
C LEU A 318 -22.16 2.28 -10.72
N ASP A 319 -22.81 2.73 -9.64
CA ASP A 319 -23.88 1.99 -8.97
C ASP A 319 -25.21 2.18 -9.72
N LEU A 320 -25.82 1.08 -10.16
CA LEU A 320 -27.10 1.09 -10.90
C LEU A 320 -28.32 1.10 -9.98
N ARG A 321 -28.12 0.95 -8.66
CA ARG A 321 -29.21 0.94 -7.68
C ARG A 321 -29.85 2.33 -7.56
N LEU A 322 -31.02 2.35 -6.92
CA LEU A 322 -31.72 3.59 -6.59
C LEU A 322 -30.89 4.42 -5.61
N GLN A 323 -30.59 5.66 -6.01
CA GLN A 323 -29.86 6.66 -5.25
C GLN A 323 -30.82 7.77 -4.84
N SER A 324 -30.59 8.38 -3.68
CA SER A 324 -31.38 9.52 -3.21
C SER A 324 -30.57 10.80 -3.29
N ILE A 325 -31.18 11.87 -3.79
CA ILE A 325 -30.67 13.23 -3.73
C ILE A 325 -31.63 14.12 -2.92
N GLU A 326 -31.08 14.86 -1.97
CA GLU A 326 -31.85 15.80 -1.15
C GLU A 326 -31.50 17.25 -1.53
N VAL A 327 -32.53 18.03 -1.85
CA VAL A 327 -32.45 19.46 -2.11
C VAL A 327 -33.03 20.19 -0.91
N SER A 328 -32.15 20.69 -0.04
CA SER A 328 -32.54 21.33 1.21
C SER A 328 -32.46 22.85 1.15
N GLY A 329 -33.29 23.52 1.96
CA GLY A 329 -33.17 24.94 2.26
C GLY A 329 -33.51 25.88 1.10
N GLN A 330 -34.44 25.48 0.22
CA GLN A 330 -34.85 26.33 -0.90
C GLN A 330 -35.84 27.39 -0.42
N GLU A 331 -35.42 28.65 -0.44
CA GLU A 331 -36.28 29.80 -0.15
C GLU A 331 -36.98 30.26 -1.43
N ILE A 332 -38.30 30.15 -1.47
CA ILE A 332 -39.11 30.37 -2.66
C ILE A 332 -40.36 31.17 -2.28
N LEU A 333 -40.75 32.12 -3.12
CA LEU A 333 -42.01 32.86 -3.00
C LEU A 333 -43.13 32.13 -3.73
N THR A 334 -44.27 31.98 -3.07
CA THR A 334 -45.51 31.51 -3.72
C THR A 334 -46.08 32.56 -4.66
N LYS A 335 -47.12 32.18 -5.43
CA LYS A 335 -47.87 33.11 -6.29
C LYS A 335 -48.39 34.35 -5.55
N ASP A 336 -48.75 34.19 -4.28
CA ASP A 336 -49.27 35.26 -3.42
C ASP A 336 -48.17 36.03 -2.69
N LYS A 337 -46.90 35.84 -3.10
CA LYS A 337 -45.70 36.49 -2.53
C LYS A 337 -45.43 36.12 -1.07
N VAL A 338 -45.84 34.93 -0.64
CA VAL A 338 -45.48 34.42 0.69
C VAL A 338 -44.14 33.68 0.60
N PRO A 339 -43.12 34.05 1.40
CA PRO A 339 -41.86 33.34 1.42
C PRO A 339 -41.99 32.02 2.17
N LEU A 340 -41.49 30.94 1.59
CA LEU A 340 -41.47 29.59 2.15
C LEU A 340 -40.07 29.00 2.04
N ARG A 341 -39.69 28.16 2.99
CA ARG A 341 -38.49 27.34 2.91
C ARG A 341 -38.86 25.87 2.70
N LEU A 342 -38.34 25.27 1.64
CA LEU A 342 -38.72 23.94 1.18
C LEU A 342 -37.53 23.00 1.16
N ASN A 343 -37.80 21.74 1.52
CA ASN A 343 -36.88 20.61 1.33
C ASN A 343 -37.55 19.58 0.42
N LEU A 344 -36.79 18.99 -0.49
CA LEU A 344 -37.28 17.98 -1.44
C LEU A 344 -36.29 16.81 -1.50
N THR A 345 -36.80 15.60 -1.67
CA THR A 345 -36.00 14.40 -1.93
C THR A 345 -36.41 13.80 -3.27
N ALA A 346 -35.44 13.25 -3.99
CA ALA A 346 -35.68 12.54 -5.24
C ALA A 346 -34.86 11.25 -5.30
N GLY A 347 -35.51 10.14 -5.65
CA GLY A 347 -34.89 8.87 -5.97
C GLY A 347 -34.63 8.75 -7.46
N TYR A 348 -33.38 8.49 -7.84
CA TYR A 348 -32.97 8.31 -9.24
C TYR A 348 -32.04 7.10 -9.39
N ARG A 349 -32.03 6.50 -10.58
CA ARG A 349 -31.13 5.42 -10.96
C ARG A 349 -30.64 5.60 -12.39
N PHE A 350 -29.53 4.96 -12.73
CA PHE A 350 -29.01 4.97 -14.10
C PHE A 350 -29.76 3.94 -14.95
N ALA A 351 -30.40 4.41 -16.03
CA ALA A 351 -30.98 3.55 -17.06
C ALA A 351 -29.94 3.26 -18.17
N ASP A 352 -29.22 4.30 -18.60
CA ASP A 352 -28.08 4.19 -19.51
C ASP A 352 -26.87 4.93 -18.89
N PRO A 353 -25.98 4.21 -18.18
CA PRO A 353 -24.84 4.79 -17.49
C PRO A 353 -23.78 5.35 -18.46
N ILE A 354 -23.67 4.80 -19.68
CA ILE A 354 -22.73 5.28 -20.69
C ILE A 354 -23.17 6.65 -21.19
N ARG A 355 -24.46 6.77 -21.54
CA ARG A 355 -25.03 8.05 -21.98
C ARG A 355 -24.95 9.11 -20.90
N ALA A 356 -25.24 8.76 -19.64
CA ALA A 356 -25.16 9.67 -18.51
C ALA A 356 -23.76 10.26 -18.33
N LYS A 357 -22.71 9.42 -18.39
CA LYS A 357 -21.31 9.85 -18.22
C LYS A 357 -20.73 10.58 -19.43
N THR A 358 -21.14 10.21 -20.63
CA THR A 358 -20.65 10.86 -21.85
C THR A 358 -21.26 12.25 -22.02
N THR A 359 -22.50 12.44 -21.56
CA THR A 359 -23.23 13.71 -21.78
C THR A 359 -23.04 14.70 -20.63
N LEU A 360 -22.87 14.23 -19.39
CA LEU A 360 -22.78 15.06 -18.19
C LEU A 360 -21.47 14.82 -17.43
N VAL A 361 -20.75 15.91 -17.13
CA VAL A 361 -19.54 15.88 -16.28
C VAL A 361 -19.89 15.62 -14.81
N ASP A 362 -20.89 16.34 -14.29
CA ASP A 362 -21.38 16.23 -12.92
C ASP A 362 -22.89 15.95 -12.92
N ILE A 363 -23.22 14.65 -12.81
CA ILE A 363 -24.60 14.15 -12.89
C ILE A 363 -25.41 14.62 -11.67
N SER A 364 -24.84 14.47 -10.46
CA SER A 364 -25.51 14.84 -9.22
C SER A 364 -25.76 16.35 -9.16
N GLY A 365 -24.77 17.16 -9.54
CA GLY A 365 -24.92 18.61 -9.60
C GLY A 365 -25.90 19.08 -10.67
N PHE A 366 -25.96 18.42 -11.83
CA PHE A 366 -26.98 18.68 -12.84
C PHE A 366 -28.38 18.38 -12.31
N LEU A 367 -28.60 17.18 -11.75
CA LEU A 367 -29.89 16.77 -11.20
C LEU A 367 -30.35 17.69 -10.06
N TYR A 368 -29.42 18.08 -9.18
CA TYR A 368 -29.68 19.04 -8.09
C TYR A 368 -30.21 20.38 -8.61
N LYS A 369 -29.58 20.93 -9.65
CA LYS A 369 -29.99 22.21 -10.26
C LYS A 369 -31.36 22.10 -10.94
N GLU A 370 -31.59 21.05 -11.71
CA GLU A 370 -32.87 20.84 -12.37
C GLU A 370 -34.01 20.67 -11.35
N LEU A 371 -33.77 19.92 -10.26
CA LEU A 371 -34.73 19.78 -9.16
C LEU A 371 -35.05 21.13 -8.51
N GLN A 372 -34.04 22.01 -8.33
CA GLN A 372 -34.28 23.37 -7.84
C GLN A 372 -35.15 24.20 -8.80
N PHE A 373 -34.91 24.13 -10.11
CA PHE A 373 -35.72 24.85 -11.09
C PHE A 373 -37.15 24.33 -11.16
N GLY A 374 -37.33 23.00 -11.14
CA GLY A 374 -38.63 22.35 -11.06
C GLY A 374 -39.39 22.78 -9.81
N LEU A 375 -38.74 22.76 -8.65
CA LEU A 375 -39.34 23.20 -7.38
C LEU A 375 -39.76 24.68 -7.42
N ARG A 376 -38.89 25.58 -7.93
CA ARG A 376 -39.22 27.01 -8.07
C ARG A 376 -40.41 27.23 -8.99
N SER A 377 -40.48 26.52 -10.11
CA SER A 377 -41.58 26.62 -11.08
C SER A 377 -42.91 26.12 -10.49
N ALA A 378 -42.89 24.97 -9.83
CA ALA A 378 -44.08 24.36 -9.25
C ALA A 378 -44.67 25.20 -8.09
N VAL A 379 -43.82 25.80 -7.27
CA VAL A 379 -44.23 26.61 -6.10
C VAL A 379 -44.62 28.03 -6.52
N GLY A 380 -43.87 28.65 -7.45
CA GLY A 380 -44.12 30.02 -7.88
C GLY A 380 -45.43 30.21 -8.65
N THR A 381 -46.02 29.13 -9.19
CA THR A 381 -47.29 29.15 -9.93
C THR A 381 -48.52 28.88 -9.07
N ARG A 382 -48.34 28.53 -7.78
CA ARG A 382 -49.41 28.13 -6.86
C ARG A 382 -49.54 29.07 -5.67
N SER A 383 -50.77 29.21 -5.16
CA SER A 383 -51.04 29.96 -3.91
C SER A 383 -50.59 29.17 -2.68
N LEU A 384 -50.42 29.84 -1.55
CA LEU A 384 -50.05 29.17 -0.30
C LEU A 384 -51.08 28.10 0.11
N ASP A 385 -52.37 28.45 0.04
CA ASP A 385 -53.45 27.55 0.44
C ASP A 385 -53.48 26.28 -0.43
N GLN A 386 -53.26 26.41 -1.74
CA GLN A 386 -53.17 25.27 -2.66
C GLN A 386 -52.01 24.32 -2.31
N LEU A 387 -50.87 24.87 -1.87
CA LEU A 387 -49.70 24.08 -1.50
C LEU A 387 -49.90 23.34 -0.16
N LEU A 388 -50.70 23.93 0.76
CA LEU A 388 -51.04 23.31 2.04
C LEU A 388 -52.15 22.27 1.91
N GLU A 389 -53.08 22.47 0.98
CA GLU A 389 -54.22 21.57 0.72
C GLU A 389 -53.79 20.33 -0.08
N ASP A 390 -52.99 20.50 -1.13
CA ASP A 390 -52.54 19.40 -2.00
C ASP A 390 -51.03 19.44 -2.26
N LYS A 391 -50.29 18.85 -1.33
CA LYS A 391 -48.84 18.65 -1.44
C LYS A 391 -48.48 17.71 -2.60
N SER A 392 -49.32 16.71 -2.91
CA SER A 392 -49.04 15.69 -3.92
C SER A 392 -49.02 16.26 -5.35
N ALA A 393 -49.78 17.32 -5.59
CA ALA A 393 -49.77 18.00 -6.87
C ALA A 393 -48.44 18.68 -7.19
N ILE A 394 -47.65 19.07 -6.18
CA ILE A 394 -46.28 19.59 -6.36
C ILE A 394 -45.38 18.46 -6.86
N ASP A 395 -45.45 17.30 -6.20
CA ASP A 395 -44.63 16.14 -6.51
C ASP A 395 -44.82 15.68 -7.96
N THR A 396 -46.07 15.60 -8.42
CA THR A 396 -46.41 15.26 -9.82
C THR A 396 -45.84 16.28 -10.81
N THR A 397 -46.03 17.58 -10.54
CA THR A 397 -45.56 18.65 -11.45
C THR A 397 -44.04 18.62 -11.61
N ILE A 398 -43.31 18.43 -10.51
CA ILE A 398 -41.84 18.35 -10.53
C ILE A 398 -41.40 17.04 -11.20
N SER A 399 -42.09 15.93 -10.92
CA SER A 399 -41.79 14.63 -11.51
C SER A 399 -41.88 14.66 -13.04
N ASP A 400 -42.95 15.21 -13.59
CA ASP A 400 -43.13 15.32 -15.04
C ASP A 400 -42.07 16.23 -15.68
N TYR A 401 -41.76 17.37 -15.04
CA TYR A 401 -40.73 18.29 -15.50
C TYR A 401 -39.35 17.63 -15.56
N ILE A 402 -38.93 16.98 -14.47
CA ILE A 402 -37.62 16.35 -14.38
C ILE A 402 -37.53 15.16 -15.31
N ARG A 403 -38.54 14.29 -15.34
CA ARG A 403 -38.55 13.10 -16.20
C ARG A 403 -38.40 13.48 -17.68
N ALA A 404 -39.08 14.53 -18.14
CA ALA A 404 -38.92 15.03 -19.50
C ALA A 404 -37.51 15.55 -19.80
N LYS A 405 -36.80 16.08 -18.79
CA LYS A 405 -35.44 16.59 -18.95
C LYS A 405 -34.38 15.51 -18.88
N VAL A 406 -34.51 14.53 -17.99
CA VAL A 406 -33.43 13.58 -17.67
C VAL A 406 -33.40 12.33 -18.56
N VAL A 407 -34.52 12.00 -19.23
CA VAL A 407 -34.62 10.84 -20.13
C VAL A 407 -33.56 10.89 -21.24
N ASP A 408 -33.30 12.08 -21.78
CA ASP A 408 -32.29 12.29 -22.82
C ASP A 408 -30.84 12.14 -22.33
N TYR A 409 -30.64 12.01 -21.03
CA TYR A 409 -29.32 11.80 -20.40
C TYR A 409 -29.16 10.39 -19.84
N GLY A 410 -30.11 9.47 -20.06
CA GLY A 410 -30.01 8.09 -19.59
C GLY A 410 -30.24 7.91 -18.08
N ILE A 411 -30.90 8.87 -17.44
CA ILE A 411 -31.22 8.85 -16.01
C ILE A 411 -32.71 8.62 -15.84
N GLU A 412 -33.09 7.75 -14.92
CA GLU A 412 -34.48 7.46 -14.58
C GLU A 412 -34.77 7.96 -13.16
N VAL A 413 -35.81 8.78 -13.03
CA VAL A 413 -36.27 9.29 -11.74
C VAL A 413 -37.55 8.54 -11.35
N GLU A 414 -37.45 7.79 -10.26
CA GLU A 414 -38.49 6.85 -9.81
C GLU A 414 -39.44 7.53 -8.82
N SER A 415 -38.92 8.32 -7.87
CA SER A 415 -39.72 9.01 -6.88
C SER A 415 -39.22 10.44 -6.65
N ILE A 416 -40.15 11.38 -6.50
CA ILE A 416 -39.89 12.76 -6.05
C ILE A 416 -40.92 13.06 -4.98
N GLY A 417 -40.48 13.68 -3.89
CA GLY A 417 -41.35 14.10 -2.81
C GLY A 417 -40.83 15.34 -2.11
N VAL A 418 -41.69 16.33 -1.91
CA VAL A 418 -41.43 17.44 -0.98
C VAL A 418 -41.37 16.85 0.43
N LYS A 419 -40.25 17.04 1.13
CA LYS A 419 -40.06 16.56 2.50
C LYS A 419 -40.80 17.48 3.47
N ASP A 420 -40.38 18.74 3.53
CA ASP A 420 -40.92 19.73 4.46
C ASP A 420 -41.25 21.06 3.79
N ILE A 421 -42.34 21.68 4.24
CA ILE A 421 -42.71 23.07 3.94
C ILE A 421 -42.61 23.87 5.24
N ILE A 422 -41.61 24.76 5.31
CA ILE A 422 -41.34 25.58 6.49
C ILE A 422 -41.86 26.99 6.23
N LEU A 423 -42.86 27.37 7.01
CA LEU A 423 -43.45 28.71 7.01
C LEU A 423 -42.66 29.65 7.94
N PRO A 424 -42.47 30.92 7.57
CA PRO A 424 -42.00 31.95 8.49
C PRO A 424 -42.95 32.07 9.69
N GLY A 425 -42.41 32.42 10.86
CA GLY A 425 -43.19 32.52 12.10
C GLY A 425 -44.37 33.49 12.01
N GLU A 426 -44.19 34.62 11.33
CA GLU A 426 -45.21 35.65 11.15
C GLU A 426 -46.43 35.12 10.37
N ILE A 427 -46.19 34.44 9.25
CA ILE A 427 -47.23 33.86 8.39
C ILE A 427 -47.98 32.74 9.13
N LYS A 428 -47.24 31.86 9.82
CA LYS A 428 -47.83 30.80 10.64
C LYS A 428 -48.76 31.36 11.71
N ALA A 429 -48.38 32.48 12.35
CA ALA A 429 -49.21 33.14 13.35
C ALA A 429 -50.49 33.74 12.75
N ILE A 430 -50.42 34.35 11.57
CA ILE A 430 -51.59 34.91 10.86
C ILE A 430 -52.57 33.79 10.48
N LEU A 431 -52.08 32.72 9.85
CA LEU A 431 -52.90 31.56 9.49
C LEU A 431 -53.56 30.92 10.71
N GLY A 432 -52.83 30.80 11.83
CA GLY A 432 -53.39 30.32 13.09
C GLY A 432 -54.61 31.12 13.54
N LYS A 433 -54.53 32.46 13.48
CA LYS A 433 -55.65 33.35 13.83
C LYS A 433 -56.83 33.22 12.88
N VAL A 434 -56.58 33.07 11.57
CA VAL A 434 -57.63 32.90 10.56
C VAL A 434 -58.38 31.59 10.80
N VAL A 435 -57.65 30.48 10.99
CA VAL A 435 -58.24 29.16 11.27
C VAL A 435 -58.99 29.17 12.60
N GLU A 436 -58.46 29.81 13.64
CA GLU A 436 -59.14 29.98 14.92
C GLU A 436 -60.47 30.74 14.75
N ALA A 437 -60.47 31.86 14.04
CA ALA A 437 -61.66 32.65 13.77
C ALA A 437 -62.70 31.87 12.94
N GLU A 438 -62.26 31.12 11.92
CA GLU A 438 -63.13 30.29 11.09
C GLU A 438 -63.77 29.16 11.91
N LYS A 439 -62.98 28.45 12.72
CA LYS A 439 -63.50 27.40 13.61
C LYS A 439 -64.43 27.96 14.68
N ALA A 440 -64.13 29.12 15.25
CA ALA A 440 -65.02 29.80 16.19
C ALA A 440 -66.34 30.24 15.53
N ALA A 441 -66.29 30.72 14.29
CA ALA A 441 -67.49 31.05 13.51
C ALA A 441 -68.32 29.80 13.20
N GLN A 442 -67.67 28.71 12.74
CA GLN A 442 -68.32 27.43 12.45
C GLN A 442 -68.98 26.85 13.71
N ALA A 443 -68.27 26.85 14.84
CA ALA A 443 -68.80 26.41 16.14
C ALA A 443 -70.00 27.27 16.58
N ASN A 444 -69.96 28.59 16.38
CA ASN A 444 -71.09 29.46 16.68
C ASN A 444 -72.31 29.20 15.79
N VAL A 445 -72.12 28.90 14.51
CA VAL A 445 -73.23 28.55 13.61
C VAL A 445 -73.87 27.22 14.04
N VAL A 446 -73.05 26.21 14.35
CA VAL A 446 -73.55 24.93 14.88
C VAL A 446 -74.30 25.17 16.18
N ARG A 447 -73.71 25.89 17.15
CA ARG A 447 -74.34 26.22 18.42
C ARG A 447 -75.69 26.91 18.25
N ARG A 448 -75.79 27.93 17.39
CA ARG A 448 -77.08 28.62 17.14
C ARG A 448 -78.11 27.72 16.45
N ARG A 449 -77.67 26.84 15.55
CA ARG A 449 -78.56 25.84 14.92
C ARG A 449 -79.10 24.86 15.95
N GLU A 450 -78.24 24.34 16.83
CA GLU A 450 -78.62 23.45 17.92
C GLU A 450 -79.55 24.15 18.92
N GLU A 451 -79.23 25.40 19.33
CA GLU A 451 -80.09 26.21 20.21
C GLU A 451 -81.49 26.40 19.58
N THR A 452 -81.56 26.74 18.29
CA THR A 452 -82.85 26.92 17.59
C THR A 452 -83.63 25.60 17.47
N ALA A 453 -82.94 24.50 17.17
CA ALA A 453 -83.54 23.17 17.10
C ALA A 453 -84.08 22.74 18.47
N ALA A 454 -83.31 22.95 19.53
CA ALA A 454 -83.71 22.69 20.91
C ALA A 454 -84.94 23.54 21.31
N THR A 455 -84.94 24.85 21.03
CA THR A 455 -86.09 25.73 21.32
C THR A 455 -87.35 25.32 20.55
N ARG A 456 -87.22 24.95 19.27
CA ARG A 456 -88.36 24.44 18.48
C ARG A 456 -88.90 23.12 19.04
N SER A 457 -88.02 22.21 19.43
CA SER A 457 -88.40 20.95 20.07
C SER A 457 -89.11 21.20 21.41
N MET A 458 -88.59 22.11 22.24
CA MET A 458 -89.23 22.52 23.50
C MET A 458 -90.61 23.14 23.26
N LEU A 459 -90.76 24.02 22.26
CA LEU A 459 -92.05 24.64 21.92
C LEU A 459 -93.07 23.60 21.46
N ASN A 460 -92.67 22.65 20.60
CA ASN A 460 -93.55 21.57 20.17
C ASN A 460 -93.95 20.68 21.36
N THR A 461 -92.99 20.36 22.22
CA THR A 461 -93.22 19.61 23.46
C THR A 461 -94.22 20.34 24.37
N ALA A 462 -94.05 21.66 24.57
CA ALA A 462 -94.96 22.47 25.37
C ALA A 462 -96.39 22.49 24.80
N LYS A 463 -96.54 22.62 23.47
CA LYS A 463 -97.86 22.56 22.81
C LYS A 463 -98.56 21.22 23.00
N VAL A 464 -97.84 20.10 22.86
CA VAL A 464 -98.40 18.76 23.10
C VAL A 464 -98.84 18.59 24.57
N MET A 465 -98.13 19.22 25.51
CA MET A 465 -98.46 19.18 26.94
C MET A 465 -99.62 20.09 27.34
N GLU A 466 -99.81 21.23 26.66
CA GLU A 466 -100.92 22.16 26.89
C GLU A 466 -102.29 21.46 26.71
N ASP A 467 -102.41 20.62 25.68
CA ASP A 467 -103.65 19.90 25.37
C ASP A 467 -103.76 18.52 26.07
N ASN A 468 -102.76 18.09 26.83
CA ASN A 468 -102.73 16.76 27.46
C ASN A 468 -102.19 16.78 28.92
N PRO A 469 -103.08 16.82 29.93
CA PRO A 469 -102.70 16.85 31.34
C PRO A 469 -101.89 15.64 31.81
N VAL A 470 -102.09 14.47 31.19
CA VAL A 470 -101.35 13.23 31.53
C VAL A 470 -99.91 13.32 31.04
N ALA A 471 -99.68 13.91 29.85
CA ALA A 471 -98.34 14.11 29.31
C ALA A 471 -97.52 15.12 30.12
N LEU A 472 -98.15 16.20 30.60
CA LEU A 472 -97.52 17.15 31.52
C LEU A 472 -97.10 16.46 32.82
N ARG A 473 -97.98 15.65 33.42
CA ARG A 473 -97.67 14.94 34.67
C ARG A 473 -96.53 13.94 34.51
N LEU A 474 -96.48 13.22 33.39
CA LEU A 474 -95.35 12.34 33.05
C LEU A 474 -94.04 13.14 32.92
N LYS A 475 -94.08 14.33 32.31
CA LYS A 475 -92.87 15.17 32.20
C LYS A 475 -92.39 15.73 33.53
N GLU A 476 -93.31 16.13 34.40
CA GLU A 476 -92.99 16.52 35.77
C GLU A 476 -92.31 15.37 36.52
N LEU A 477 -92.80 14.14 36.38
CA LEU A 477 -92.19 12.95 36.96
C LEU A 477 -90.81 12.66 36.36
N GLU A 478 -90.62 12.81 35.04
CA GLU A 478 -89.30 12.66 34.40
C GLU A 478 -88.30 13.73 34.88
N VAL A 479 -88.75 14.98 35.11
CA VAL A 479 -87.92 16.04 35.70
C VAL A 479 -87.60 15.73 37.16
N LEU A 480 -88.56 15.22 37.93
CA LEU A 480 -88.36 14.78 39.31
C LEU A 480 -87.40 13.59 39.38
N GLU A 481 -87.50 12.63 38.47
CA GLU A 481 -86.57 11.50 38.33
C GLU A 481 -85.15 12.02 38.05
N ARG A 482 -85.00 12.95 37.11
CA ARG A 482 -83.70 13.56 36.77
C ARG A 482 -83.12 14.44 37.89
N ILE A 483 -83.97 15.05 38.71
CA ILE A 483 -83.56 15.79 39.92
C ILE A 483 -83.16 14.81 41.02
N ALA A 484 -83.94 13.75 41.25
CA ALA A 484 -83.65 12.71 42.23
C ALA A 484 -82.33 11.98 41.90
N GLU A 485 -82.06 11.74 40.62
CA GLU A 485 -80.79 11.20 40.13
C GLU A 485 -79.59 12.13 40.44
N LYS A 486 -79.81 13.44 40.62
CA LYS A 486 -78.78 14.41 41.03
C LYS A 486 -78.65 14.62 42.55
N ILE A 487 -79.55 14.09 43.37
CA ILE A 487 -79.54 14.27 44.84
C ILE A 487 -79.14 12.94 45.51
N GLU A 488 -77.83 12.73 45.70
CA GLU A 488 -77.31 11.49 46.31
C GLU A 488 -77.19 11.54 47.86
N HIS A 489 -77.39 12.70 48.52
CA HIS A 489 -77.34 12.79 49.99
C HIS A 489 -78.33 13.81 50.59
N ILE A 490 -79.16 13.37 51.55
CA ILE A 490 -80.00 14.22 52.41
C ILE A 490 -79.38 14.22 53.83
N ASN A 491 -78.98 15.39 54.33
CA ASN A 491 -78.37 15.56 55.65
C ASN A 491 -79.46 15.95 56.67
N VAL A 492 -79.74 15.09 57.66
CA VAL A 492 -80.76 15.35 58.71
C VAL A 492 -80.06 15.60 60.05
N ASN A 493 -80.04 16.86 60.49
CA ASN A 493 -79.52 17.28 61.79
C ASN A 493 -80.67 17.51 62.78
N GLY A 494 -80.98 16.51 63.62
CA GLY A 494 -81.95 16.64 64.73
C GLY A 494 -82.28 15.31 65.41
N GLY A 495 -81.92 15.18 66.69
CA GLY A 495 -82.01 13.92 67.47
C GLY A 495 -83.44 13.45 67.77
N LEU A 496 -83.57 12.12 67.94
CA LEU A 496 -84.81 11.35 68.08
C LEU A 496 -85.80 11.83 69.16
N GLU A 497 -85.36 12.59 70.16
CA GLU A 497 -86.27 13.12 71.18
C GLU A 497 -87.21 14.22 70.67
N SER A 498 -86.80 15.00 69.66
CA SER A 498 -87.66 16.07 69.10
C SER A 498 -88.86 15.50 68.33
N ILE A 499 -88.80 14.24 67.90
CA ILE A 499 -89.83 13.59 67.08
C ILE A 499 -90.96 13.02 67.96
N LEU A 500 -90.71 12.73 69.25
CA LEU A 500 -91.70 12.10 70.12
C LEU A 500 -92.62 13.09 70.86
N THR A 501 -92.26 14.37 70.95
CA THR A 501 -93.07 15.41 71.63
C THR A 501 -93.95 16.24 70.69
N GLU A 502 -93.63 16.32 69.40
CA GLU A 502 -94.46 17.06 68.43
C GLU A 502 -95.64 16.25 67.86
N LEU A 503 -95.67 14.93 68.06
CA LEU A 503 -96.80 14.07 67.64
C LEU A 503 -98.03 14.12 68.57
N ILE A 504 -97.99 14.86 69.69
CA ILE A 504 -99.11 14.95 70.67
C ILE A 504 -99.86 16.29 70.62
N ARG A 505 -99.50 17.24 69.73
CA ARG A 505 -100.31 18.45 69.50
C ARG A 505 -100.68 18.59 68.03
N ILE A 506 -101.96 18.28 67.74
CA ILE A 506 -102.87 18.89 66.74
C ILE A 506 -103.80 17.80 66.13
N LYS A 507 -104.76 17.34 66.92
CA LYS A 507 -106.18 17.33 66.52
C LYS A 507 -107.01 17.66 67.75
N GLY A 508 -107.45 18.91 67.80
CA GLY A 508 -108.30 19.48 68.84
C GLY A 508 -108.62 20.94 68.52
N GLN A 509 -109.30 21.19 67.40
CA GLN A 509 -110.23 22.33 67.30
C GLN A 509 -111.52 21.91 68.02
N PRO A 510 -112.28 22.80 68.70
CA PRO A 510 -112.92 23.96 68.06
C PRO A 510 -113.19 25.21 68.95
N ASN A 511 -113.76 26.22 68.30
CA ASN A 511 -114.26 27.55 68.74
C ASN A 511 -113.27 28.70 68.78
#